data_AF-A0A150PF53-F1
#
_entry.id   AF-A0A150PF53-F1
#
_cell.length_a   1.000
_cell.length_b   1.000
_cell.length_c   1.000
_cell.angle_alpha   90.00
_cell.angle_beta   90.00
_cell.angle_gamma   90.00
#
_symmetry.space_group_name_H-M   'P 1'
#
loop_
_entity.id
_entity.type
_entity.pdbx_description
1 polymer ?
#
loop_
_entity_poly.entity_id
_entity_poly.type
_entity_poly.pdbx_seq_one_letter_code
_entity_poly.pdbx_strand_id
1 'polypeptide(L)'
;MKVLHGTLAASPKMVKRFLREIEVVRRLNHPGIVEIYDVGELADGRPFYVMEHLDGLTLDVLLRQEGRLSPEQALDLLDPVCSALDAAHAAGIIHRDVKGSNIFISRGAPPKVKLLDFGIAKLMEPEEGPTGFTTAGRAPGTLTIMAPEQILGGPIDARVDVYALGVLLHRLLTGKLPFYSTDEAELLRQHLEEPPPRPSRRTPLPAALDAVVLRCLEKQPEHRYPSVKSFLCTLREAVGDPSSGRSSLPELAADAIAVYLDLRARTDADDLDDALADELGLALDLAEERFRDAGLTLVTTTGSEILAVRLLSCDPAAALRERAAVIEIAASLHDELAQRGRADGRVHPNLCLHAGQVVVRSMLHPEIIGGDLAR
;
A
#
# COMPACT_ATOMS: atom_id res chain seq x y z
N MET A 1 -9.99 19.82 -18.26
CA MET A 1 -11.35 20.36 -18.46
C MET A 1 -12.35 19.21 -18.37
N LYS A 2 -13.45 19.39 -17.64
CA LYS A 2 -14.56 18.43 -17.55
C LYS A 2 -15.85 19.07 -18.05
N VAL A 3 -16.59 18.37 -18.89
CA VAL A 3 -17.82 18.85 -19.54
C VAL A 3 -18.99 18.02 -19.03
N LEU A 4 -20.11 18.68 -18.68
CA LEU A 4 -21.33 17.97 -18.29
C LEU A 4 -21.95 17.26 -19.50
N HIS A 5 -22.37 16.01 -19.30
CA HIS A 5 -22.99 15.22 -20.37
C HIS A 5 -24.31 15.87 -20.86
N GLY A 6 -24.58 15.83 -22.16
CA GLY A 6 -25.69 16.58 -22.79
C GLY A 6 -27.08 16.21 -22.25
N THR A 7 -27.28 14.94 -21.86
CA THR A 7 -28.54 14.49 -21.24
C THR A 7 -28.82 15.16 -19.89
N LEU A 8 -27.77 15.50 -19.13
CA LEU A 8 -27.88 16.19 -17.85
C LEU A 8 -27.98 17.71 -18.02
N ALA A 9 -27.32 18.25 -19.05
CA ALA A 9 -27.39 19.67 -19.41
C ALA A 9 -28.79 20.11 -19.86
N ALA A 10 -29.63 19.19 -20.32
CA ALA A 10 -31.02 19.47 -20.70
C ALA A 10 -31.94 19.87 -19.53
N SER A 11 -31.50 19.69 -18.27
CA SER A 11 -32.27 20.10 -17.09
C SER A 11 -31.66 21.34 -16.43
N PRO A 12 -32.34 22.50 -16.46
CA PRO A 12 -31.86 23.72 -15.80
C PRO A 12 -31.63 23.55 -14.29
N LYS A 13 -32.40 22.66 -13.63
CA LYS A 13 -32.23 22.34 -12.20
C LYS A 13 -30.89 21.65 -11.95
N MET A 14 -30.50 20.74 -12.84
CA MET A 14 -29.23 20.01 -12.77
C MET A 14 -28.04 20.91 -13.07
N VAL A 15 -28.15 21.80 -14.05
CA VAL A 15 -27.11 22.80 -14.37
C VAL A 15 -26.88 23.75 -13.20
N LYS A 16 -27.93 24.28 -12.57
CA LYS A 16 -27.79 25.15 -11.38
C LYS A 16 -27.10 24.46 -10.21
N ARG A 17 -27.39 23.17 -9.98
CA ARG A 17 -26.75 22.38 -8.92
C ARG A 17 -25.27 22.13 -9.23
N PHE A 18 -24.96 21.75 -10.48
CA PHE A 18 -23.60 21.57 -10.97
C PHE A 18 -22.73 22.82 -10.72
N LEU A 19 -23.22 24.00 -11.10
CA LEU A 19 -22.52 25.27 -10.90
C LEU A 19 -22.32 25.61 -9.40
N ARG A 20 -23.36 25.39 -8.58
CA ARG A 20 -23.29 25.63 -7.13
C ARG A 20 -22.24 24.76 -6.46
N GLU A 21 -22.13 23.50 -6.85
CA GLU A 21 -21.13 22.60 -6.27
C GLU A 21 -19.71 22.96 -6.67
N ILE A 22 -19.51 23.34 -7.93
CA ILE A 22 -18.20 23.84 -8.35
C ILE A 22 -17.83 25.08 -7.54
N GLU A 23 -18.76 26.01 -7.32
CA GLU A 23 -18.49 27.20 -6.51
C GLU A 23 -18.11 26.85 -5.07
N VAL A 24 -18.75 25.84 -4.50
CA VAL A 24 -18.48 25.34 -3.16
C VAL A 24 -17.10 24.66 -3.09
N VAL A 25 -16.75 23.82 -4.07
CA VAL A 25 -15.43 23.18 -4.17
C VAL A 25 -14.33 24.21 -4.42
N ARG A 26 -14.57 25.25 -5.22
CA ARG A 26 -13.62 26.36 -5.45
C ARG A 26 -13.23 27.11 -4.18
N ARG A 27 -14.09 27.09 -3.15
CA ARG A 27 -13.81 27.71 -1.85
C ARG A 27 -12.95 26.81 -0.96
N LEU A 28 -12.80 25.53 -1.28
CA LEU A 28 -11.92 24.63 -0.57
C LEU A 28 -10.48 24.86 -1.03
N ASN A 29 -9.66 25.42 -0.13
CA ASN A 29 -8.22 25.55 -0.33
C ASN A 29 -7.50 24.46 0.47
N HIS A 30 -7.17 23.35 -0.17
CA HIS A 30 -6.44 22.24 0.45
C HIS A 30 -5.53 21.54 -0.57
N PRO A 31 -4.26 21.24 -0.25
CA PRO A 31 -3.30 20.67 -1.21
C PRO A 31 -3.73 19.31 -1.79
N GLY A 32 -4.48 18.52 -1.00
CA GLY A 32 -5.05 17.24 -1.40
C GLY A 32 -6.39 17.33 -2.14
N ILE A 33 -6.89 18.52 -2.48
CA ILE A 33 -8.08 18.72 -3.30
C ILE A 33 -7.65 19.29 -4.66
N VAL A 34 -8.33 18.89 -5.73
CA VAL A 34 -8.08 19.44 -7.06
C VAL A 34 -8.52 20.91 -7.15
N GLU A 35 -7.65 21.77 -7.68
CA GLU A 35 -7.96 23.18 -7.89
C GLU A 35 -8.81 23.37 -9.15
N ILE A 36 -9.91 24.12 -9.01
CA ILE A 36 -10.78 24.50 -10.13
C ILE A 36 -10.49 25.98 -10.48
N TYR A 37 -9.93 26.19 -11.68
CA TYR A 37 -9.55 27.50 -12.17
C TYR A 37 -10.73 28.30 -12.71
N ASP A 38 -11.55 27.66 -13.56
CA ASP A 38 -12.60 28.37 -14.30
C ASP A 38 -13.83 27.51 -14.55
N VAL A 39 -14.97 28.16 -14.81
CA VAL A 39 -16.26 27.55 -15.12
C VAL A 39 -16.87 28.31 -16.28
N GLY A 40 -17.36 27.60 -17.29
CA GLY A 40 -17.95 28.21 -18.46
C GLY A 40 -19.05 27.36 -19.08
N GLU A 41 -19.48 27.78 -20.25
CA GLU A 41 -20.51 27.13 -21.06
C GLU A 41 -19.97 26.94 -22.47
N LEU A 42 -20.13 25.74 -23.02
CA LEU A 42 -19.81 25.46 -24.41
C LEU A 42 -20.80 26.18 -25.34
N ALA A 43 -20.43 26.31 -26.63
CA ALA A 43 -21.31 26.92 -27.63
C ALA A 43 -22.67 26.21 -27.79
N ASP A 44 -22.77 24.94 -27.37
CA ASP A 44 -24.00 24.13 -27.37
C ASP A 44 -24.79 24.18 -26.05
N GLY A 45 -24.40 25.06 -25.12
CA GLY A 45 -25.10 25.29 -23.87
C GLY A 45 -24.69 24.38 -22.70
N ARG A 46 -23.72 23.47 -22.90
CA ARG A 46 -23.29 22.55 -21.83
C ARG A 46 -22.29 23.22 -20.90
N PRO A 47 -22.49 23.15 -19.57
CA PRO A 47 -21.54 23.71 -18.62
C PRO A 47 -20.26 22.86 -18.58
N PHE A 48 -19.13 23.53 -18.39
CA PHE A 48 -17.82 22.90 -18.19
C PHE A 48 -17.06 23.59 -17.06
N TYR A 49 -16.06 22.89 -16.51
CA TYR A 49 -15.08 23.52 -15.63
C TYR A 49 -13.65 23.12 -16.02
N VAL A 50 -12.72 24.03 -15.75
CA VAL A 50 -11.28 23.87 -15.93
C VAL A 50 -10.67 23.68 -14.56
N MET A 51 -9.87 22.62 -14.43
CA MET A 51 -9.14 22.30 -13.22
C MET A 51 -7.65 22.18 -13.54
N GLU A 52 -6.82 22.16 -12.51
CA GLU A 52 -5.38 21.93 -12.65
C GLU A 52 -5.09 20.69 -13.52
N HIS A 53 -4.01 20.78 -14.28
CA HIS A 53 -3.55 19.66 -15.09
C HIS A 53 -2.76 18.69 -14.22
N LEU A 54 -3.28 17.48 -14.07
CA LEU A 54 -2.67 16.43 -13.25
C LEU A 54 -1.92 15.44 -14.15
N ASP A 55 -0.61 15.30 -13.94
CA ASP A 55 0.23 14.29 -14.60
C ASP A 55 0.51 13.13 -13.65
N GLY A 56 0.07 11.93 -14.02
CA GLY A 56 0.09 10.74 -13.17
C GLY A 56 -1.02 9.75 -13.50
N LEU A 57 -1.54 9.08 -12.48
CA LEU A 57 -2.53 8.02 -12.65
C LEU A 57 -3.55 8.03 -11.50
N THR A 58 -4.69 7.40 -11.71
CA THR A 58 -5.67 7.20 -10.63
C THR A 58 -5.33 6.00 -9.77
N LEU A 59 -5.77 6.00 -8.53
CA LEU A 59 -5.60 4.86 -7.62
C LEU A 59 -6.23 3.57 -8.18
N ASP A 60 -7.31 3.69 -8.95
CA ASP A 60 -7.89 2.54 -9.68
C ASP A 60 -6.93 1.95 -10.71
N VAL A 61 -6.13 2.77 -11.39
CA VAL A 61 -5.10 2.30 -12.34
C VAL A 61 -3.93 1.68 -11.58
N LEU A 62 -3.45 2.31 -10.51
CA LEU A 62 -2.39 1.76 -9.66
C LEU A 62 -2.78 0.37 -9.14
N LEU A 63 -4.00 0.23 -8.61
CA LEU A 63 -4.45 -1.02 -8.03
C LEU A 63 -4.62 -2.13 -9.08
N ARG A 64 -4.90 -1.81 -10.35
CA ARG A 64 -4.89 -2.81 -11.43
C ARG A 64 -3.49 -3.28 -11.77
N GLN A 65 -2.47 -2.44 -11.58
CA GLN A 65 -1.07 -2.76 -11.85
C GLN A 65 -0.46 -3.59 -10.71
N GLU A 66 -0.66 -3.16 -9.47
CA GLU A 66 -0.10 -3.80 -8.27
C GLU A 66 -0.96 -4.99 -7.77
N GLY A 67 -2.23 -5.04 -8.17
CA GLY A 67 -3.22 -6.00 -7.68
C GLY A 67 -3.73 -5.69 -6.27
N ARG A 68 -2.83 -5.47 -5.31
CA ARG A 68 -3.12 -5.03 -3.94
C ARG A 68 -1.94 -4.21 -3.40
N LEU A 69 -2.19 -3.48 -2.32
CA LEU A 69 -1.18 -2.67 -1.64
C LEU A 69 -0.89 -3.22 -0.23
N SER A 70 0.31 -2.95 0.27
CA SER A 70 0.63 -3.18 1.69
C SER A 70 -0.18 -2.23 2.59
N PRO A 71 -0.35 -2.54 3.89
CA PRO A 71 -1.00 -1.64 4.83
C PRO A 71 -0.35 -0.25 4.89
N GLU A 72 0.97 -0.19 4.79
CA GLU A 72 1.76 1.05 4.80
C GLU A 72 1.49 1.87 3.53
N GLN A 73 1.56 1.25 2.36
CA GLN A 73 1.23 1.90 1.09
C GLN A 73 -0.22 2.40 1.04
N ALA A 74 -1.16 1.61 1.59
CA ALA A 74 -2.56 2.01 1.68
C ALA A 74 -2.73 3.22 2.62
N LEU A 75 -2.03 3.24 3.75
CA LEU A 75 -2.03 4.37 4.67
C LEU A 75 -1.43 5.62 4.02
N ASP A 76 -0.27 5.53 3.37
CA ASP A 76 0.39 6.66 2.69
C ASP A 76 -0.53 7.34 1.65
N LEU A 77 -1.38 6.57 0.99
CA LEU A 77 -2.35 7.07 0.02
C LEU A 77 -3.62 7.62 0.69
N LEU A 78 -4.10 6.98 1.75
CA LEU A 78 -5.34 7.38 2.43
C LEU A 78 -5.16 8.56 3.38
N ASP A 79 -3.95 8.80 3.88
CA ASP A 79 -3.63 9.93 4.76
C ASP A 79 -3.96 11.30 4.12
N PRO A 80 -3.41 11.65 2.94
CA PRO A 80 -3.76 12.89 2.26
C PRO A 80 -5.24 12.93 1.80
N VAL A 81 -5.84 11.78 1.49
CA VAL A 81 -7.27 11.69 1.14
C VAL A 81 -8.15 12.03 2.35
N CYS A 82 -7.84 11.49 3.52
CA CYS A 82 -8.55 11.77 4.76
C CYS A 82 -8.37 13.23 5.19
N SER A 83 -7.18 13.81 5.00
CA SER A 83 -6.94 15.24 5.22
C SER A 83 -7.81 16.11 4.32
N ALA A 84 -7.93 15.75 3.03
CA ALA A 84 -8.80 16.46 2.08
C ALA A 84 -10.28 16.34 2.44
N LEU A 85 -10.73 15.15 2.85
CA LEU A 85 -12.11 14.91 3.29
C LEU A 85 -12.43 15.67 4.58
N ASP A 86 -11.51 15.72 5.54
CA ASP A 86 -11.71 16.45 6.81
C ASP A 86 -11.89 17.96 6.54
N ALA A 87 -11.08 18.52 5.64
CA ALA A 87 -11.21 19.92 5.21
C ALA A 87 -12.57 20.19 4.52
N ALA A 88 -13.04 19.27 3.68
CA ALA A 88 -14.36 19.39 3.05
C ALA A 88 -15.49 19.25 4.07
N HIS A 89 -15.40 18.31 5.00
CA HIS A 89 -16.38 18.08 6.07
C HIS A 89 -16.49 19.29 6.99
N ALA A 90 -15.36 19.92 7.33
CA ALA A 90 -15.32 21.16 8.10
C ALA A 90 -16.03 22.33 7.39
N ALA A 91 -16.06 22.32 6.06
CA ALA A 91 -16.81 23.28 5.25
C ALA A 91 -18.28 22.86 4.99
N GLY A 92 -18.76 21.77 5.62
CA GLY A 92 -20.13 21.27 5.47
C GLY A 92 -20.38 20.51 4.17
N ILE A 93 -19.33 20.04 3.50
CA ILE A 93 -19.40 19.35 2.20
C ILE A 93 -19.13 17.87 2.42
N ILE A 94 -20.01 17.01 1.92
CA ILE A 94 -19.85 15.55 1.94
C ILE A 94 -19.53 15.10 0.52
N HIS A 95 -18.51 14.25 0.34
CA HIS A 95 -18.04 13.86 -0.99
C HIS A 95 -18.97 12.87 -1.70
N ARG A 96 -19.53 11.88 -0.98
CA ARG A 96 -20.54 10.90 -1.44
C ARG A 96 -20.10 9.91 -2.53
N ASP A 97 -18.86 10.01 -3.02
CA ASP A 97 -18.34 9.20 -4.14
C ASP A 97 -16.83 8.93 -3.99
N VAL A 98 -16.39 8.59 -2.77
CA VAL A 98 -14.98 8.26 -2.50
C VAL A 98 -14.65 6.90 -3.11
N LYS A 99 -13.84 6.89 -4.18
CA LYS A 99 -13.39 5.68 -4.88
C LYS A 99 -12.04 5.90 -5.56
N GLY A 100 -11.37 4.80 -5.94
CA GLY A 100 -10.05 4.84 -6.56
C GLY A 100 -9.97 5.67 -7.86
N SER A 101 -11.06 5.77 -8.62
CA SER A 101 -11.12 6.60 -9.84
C SER A 101 -11.16 8.10 -9.56
N ASN A 102 -11.55 8.50 -8.35
CA ASN A 102 -11.61 9.89 -7.91
C ASN A 102 -10.37 10.27 -7.06
N ILE A 103 -9.38 9.39 -6.93
CA ILE A 103 -8.13 9.66 -6.23
C ILE A 103 -7.01 9.62 -7.25
N PHE A 104 -6.33 10.74 -7.43
CA PHE A 104 -5.23 10.92 -8.39
C PHE A 104 -3.88 10.94 -7.67
N ILE A 105 -2.88 10.29 -8.26
CA ILE A 105 -1.52 10.21 -7.75
C ILE A 105 -0.60 10.83 -8.81
N SER A 106 0.03 11.96 -8.48
CA SER A 106 0.91 12.68 -9.41
C SER A 106 2.28 12.01 -9.52
N ARG A 107 2.93 12.14 -10.68
CA ARG A 107 4.30 11.64 -10.94
C ARG A 107 5.45 12.45 -10.30
N GLY A 108 5.15 13.50 -9.54
CA GLY A 108 6.17 14.32 -8.87
C GLY A 108 6.97 13.56 -7.80
N ALA A 109 8.09 14.13 -7.36
CA ALA A 109 8.89 13.64 -6.25
C ALA A 109 8.88 14.67 -5.09
N PRO A 110 8.20 14.40 -3.96
CA PRO A 110 7.35 13.24 -3.69
C PRO A 110 6.01 13.26 -4.46
N PRO A 111 5.37 12.09 -4.67
CA PRO A 111 4.07 12.02 -5.32
C PRO A 111 3.00 12.67 -4.45
N LYS A 112 2.20 13.56 -5.04
CA LYS A 112 1.04 14.18 -4.40
C LYS A 112 -0.21 13.38 -4.70
N VAL A 113 -1.04 13.19 -3.67
CA VAL A 113 -2.37 12.59 -3.81
C VAL A 113 -3.41 13.70 -3.82
N LYS A 114 -4.31 13.66 -4.80
CA LYS A 114 -5.40 14.64 -4.94
C LYS A 114 -6.74 13.95 -5.09
N LEU A 115 -7.71 14.42 -4.33
CA LEU A 115 -9.10 14.02 -4.39
C LEU A 115 -9.82 14.84 -5.47
N LEU A 116 -10.48 14.14 -6.37
CA LEU A 116 -11.21 14.66 -7.51
C LEU A 116 -12.71 14.51 -7.29
N ASP A 117 -13.50 15.33 -7.99
CA ASP A 117 -14.92 15.08 -8.23
C ASP A 117 -15.77 14.82 -6.96
N PHE A 118 -16.04 15.88 -6.20
CA PHE A 118 -16.99 15.86 -5.09
C PHE A 118 -18.42 15.59 -5.57
N GLY A 119 -18.77 14.33 -5.80
CA GLY A 119 -20.15 13.84 -5.83
C GLY A 119 -21.14 14.54 -6.77
N ILE A 120 -20.67 15.34 -7.73
CA ILE A 120 -21.49 16.27 -8.52
C ILE A 120 -22.66 15.59 -9.23
N ALA A 121 -22.55 14.29 -9.50
CA ALA A 121 -23.59 13.47 -10.11
C ALA A 121 -24.71 13.01 -9.15
N LYS A 122 -24.43 12.83 -7.84
CA LYS A 122 -25.39 12.22 -6.89
C LYS A 122 -26.33 13.23 -6.22
N LEU A 123 -25.90 14.48 -6.11
CA LEU A 123 -26.75 15.60 -5.68
C LEU A 123 -27.74 16.04 -6.76
N MET A 124 -27.67 15.45 -7.96
CA MET A 124 -28.57 15.72 -9.08
C MET A 124 -29.91 14.97 -8.96
N GLU A 125 -30.07 14.08 -7.97
CA GLU A 125 -31.36 13.41 -7.69
C GLU A 125 -32.34 14.38 -6.98
N PRO A 126 -33.64 14.32 -7.28
CA PRO A 126 -34.61 15.24 -6.70
C PRO A 126 -34.64 15.06 -5.17
N GLU A 127 -34.50 16.16 -4.44
CA GLU A 127 -35.14 16.22 -3.13
C GLU A 127 -36.64 16.37 -3.42
N GLU A 128 -37.46 15.63 -2.67
CA GLU A 128 -38.93 15.52 -2.72
C GLU A 128 -39.48 14.30 -3.49
N GLY A 129 -39.63 13.18 -2.77
CA GLY A 129 -40.58 12.12 -3.13
C GLY A 129 -40.22 10.72 -2.58
N PRO A 130 -41.16 9.95 -2.01
CA PRO A 130 -40.97 8.54 -1.64
C PRO A 130 -41.00 7.59 -2.86
N THR A 131 -40.67 8.09 -4.05
CA THR A 131 -40.71 7.33 -5.30
C THR A 131 -39.35 6.67 -5.53
N GLY A 132 -39.28 5.39 -5.19
CA GLY A 132 -38.40 4.36 -5.75
C GLY A 132 -37.01 4.80 -6.23
N PHE A 133 -35.99 4.29 -5.53
CA PHE A 133 -34.54 4.30 -5.85
C PHE A 133 -34.14 3.72 -7.24
N THR A 134 -35.11 3.50 -8.12
CA THR A 134 -34.96 3.08 -9.51
C THR A 134 -35.19 4.28 -10.43
N THR A 135 -34.19 5.13 -10.64
CA THR A 135 -34.24 6.09 -11.76
C THR A 135 -32.94 6.04 -12.55
N ALA A 136 -33.12 5.90 -13.87
CA ALA A 136 -32.11 5.82 -14.90
C ALA A 136 -31.02 6.89 -14.75
N GLY A 137 -29.75 6.47 -14.77
CA GLY A 137 -28.59 7.37 -14.77
C GLY A 137 -27.46 7.00 -13.82
N ARG A 138 -27.65 6.01 -12.94
CA ARG A 138 -26.57 5.53 -12.06
C ARG A 138 -25.59 4.66 -12.84
N ALA A 139 -24.32 5.09 -12.86
CA ALA A 139 -23.25 4.26 -13.41
C ALA A 139 -23.07 3.01 -12.51
N PRO A 140 -22.93 1.79 -13.07
CA PRO A 140 -22.84 0.54 -12.31
C PRO A 140 -21.77 0.54 -11.21
N GLY A 141 -20.63 1.22 -11.43
CA GLY A 141 -19.53 1.30 -10.47
C GLY A 141 -19.85 2.07 -9.19
N THR A 142 -20.86 2.93 -9.22
CA THR A 142 -21.20 3.79 -8.08
C THR A 142 -21.95 3.04 -6.97
N LEU A 143 -22.68 1.98 -7.32
CA LEU A 143 -23.43 1.15 -6.37
C LEU A 143 -22.48 0.39 -5.42
N THR A 144 -21.27 0.06 -5.89
CA THR A 144 -20.29 -0.76 -5.16
C THR A 144 -19.70 -0.10 -3.91
N ILE A 145 -19.94 1.19 -3.70
CA ILE A 145 -19.39 1.97 -2.58
C ILE A 145 -20.47 2.70 -1.77
N MET A 146 -21.76 2.52 -2.09
CA MET A 146 -22.83 3.28 -1.42
C MET A 146 -23.04 2.83 0.02
N ALA A 147 -23.17 3.80 0.93
CA ALA A 147 -23.56 3.51 2.30
C ALA A 147 -25.05 3.13 2.39
N PRO A 148 -25.45 2.27 3.35
CA PRO A 148 -26.84 1.85 3.56
C PRO A 148 -27.87 2.99 3.57
N GLU A 149 -27.57 4.08 4.28
CA GLU A 149 -28.43 5.26 4.38
C GLU A 149 -28.59 5.99 3.04
N GLN A 150 -27.60 5.93 2.14
CA GLN A 150 -27.72 6.46 0.79
C GLN A 150 -28.65 5.61 -0.08
N ILE A 151 -28.64 4.28 0.15
CA ILE A 151 -29.51 3.33 -0.56
C ILE A 151 -30.96 3.47 -0.09
N LEU A 152 -31.16 3.70 1.22
CA LEU A 152 -32.48 3.84 1.83
C LEU A 152 -33.10 5.24 1.67
N GLY A 153 -32.32 6.25 1.27
CA GLY A 153 -32.79 7.63 1.21
C GLY A 153 -32.90 8.32 2.54
N GLY A 154 -32.18 7.82 3.54
CA GLY A 154 -32.15 8.40 4.87
C GLY A 154 -31.38 9.72 4.93
N PRO A 155 -31.40 10.39 6.09
CA PRO A 155 -30.49 11.50 6.34
C PRO A 155 -29.04 11.02 6.21
N ILE A 156 -28.21 11.84 5.57
CA ILE A 156 -26.79 11.55 5.34
C ILE A 156 -25.90 12.59 6.03
N ASP A 157 -24.80 12.11 6.61
CA ASP A 157 -23.74 12.94 7.17
C ASP A 157 -22.37 12.51 6.62
N ALA A 158 -21.29 13.07 7.17
CA ALA A 158 -19.92 12.75 6.79
C ALA A 158 -19.54 11.25 6.87
N ARG A 159 -20.31 10.43 7.59
CA ARG A 159 -20.04 8.99 7.80
C ARG A 159 -20.36 8.14 6.56
N VAL A 160 -21.04 8.70 5.55
CA VAL A 160 -21.13 8.04 4.22
C VAL A 160 -19.75 7.95 3.57
N ASP A 161 -18.89 8.96 3.76
CA ASP A 161 -17.52 8.95 3.22
C ASP A 161 -16.63 7.98 4.02
N VAL A 162 -16.87 7.83 5.32
CA VAL A 162 -16.20 6.79 6.16
C VAL A 162 -16.55 5.39 5.67
N TYR A 163 -17.81 5.14 5.31
CA TYR A 163 -18.21 3.85 4.73
C TYR A 163 -17.49 3.58 3.41
N ALA A 164 -17.48 4.57 2.51
CA ALA A 164 -16.80 4.47 1.23
C ALA A 164 -15.27 4.27 1.39
N LEU A 165 -14.63 4.92 2.37
CA LEU A 165 -13.24 4.67 2.75
C LEU A 165 -13.03 3.23 3.24
N GLY A 166 -13.97 2.66 3.98
CA GLY A 166 -13.94 1.24 4.38
C GLY A 166 -13.96 0.29 3.18
N VAL A 167 -14.83 0.55 2.21
CA VAL A 167 -14.90 -0.21 0.95
C VAL A 167 -13.59 -0.09 0.19
N LEU A 168 -13.05 1.13 0.07
CA LEU A 168 -11.79 1.39 -0.61
C LEU A 168 -10.63 0.69 0.10
N LEU A 169 -10.49 0.83 1.41
CA LEU A 169 -9.43 0.20 2.19
C LEU A 169 -9.46 -1.34 2.05
N HIS A 170 -10.63 -1.97 2.14
CA HIS A 170 -10.77 -3.40 1.86
C HIS A 170 -10.22 -3.76 0.47
N ARG A 171 -10.56 -2.95 -0.54
CA ARG A 171 -10.11 -3.16 -1.92
C ARG A 171 -8.60 -2.92 -2.09
N LEU A 172 -8.01 -1.95 -1.42
CA LEU A 172 -6.56 -1.72 -1.44
C LEU A 172 -5.81 -2.91 -0.85
N LEU A 173 -6.25 -3.44 0.30
CA LEU A 173 -5.56 -4.52 1.01
C LEU A 173 -5.74 -5.90 0.38
N THR A 174 -6.87 -6.12 -0.32
CA THR A 174 -7.23 -7.45 -0.86
C THR A 174 -7.26 -7.51 -2.39
N GLY A 175 -7.21 -6.37 -3.08
CA GLY A 175 -7.46 -6.25 -4.51
C GLY A 175 -8.93 -6.42 -4.92
N LYS A 176 -9.84 -6.70 -3.98
CA LYS A 176 -11.25 -7.01 -4.27
C LYS A 176 -12.21 -6.15 -3.45
N LEU A 177 -13.36 -5.85 -4.02
CA LEU A 177 -14.45 -5.20 -3.29
C LEU A 177 -14.98 -6.14 -2.19
N PRO A 178 -15.45 -5.60 -1.05
CA PRO A 178 -16.08 -6.39 0.00
C PRO A 178 -17.39 -7.04 -0.47
N PHE A 179 -18.16 -6.32 -1.30
CA PHE A 179 -19.41 -6.75 -1.89
C PHE A 179 -19.33 -6.64 -3.41
N TYR A 180 -19.89 -7.63 -4.11
CA TYR A 180 -19.93 -7.67 -5.56
C TYR A 180 -21.02 -8.62 -6.02
N SER A 181 -21.90 -8.14 -6.89
CA SER A 181 -22.89 -8.95 -7.60
C SER A 181 -23.10 -8.37 -8.99
N THR A 182 -23.44 -9.23 -9.94
CA THR A 182 -23.90 -8.80 -11.28
C THR A 182 -25.35 -8.33 -11.26
N ASP A 183 -26.11 -8.69 -10.22
CA ASP A 183 -27.46 -8.19 -9.96
C ASP A 183 -27.39 -6.98 -9.01
N GLU A 184 -27.90 -5.84 -9.48
CA GLU A 184 -27.91 -4.58 -8.72
C GLU A 184 -28.73 -4.70 -7.44
N ALA A 185 -29.88 -5.38 -7.46
CA ALA A 185 -30.72 -5.53 -6.28
C ALA A 185 -30.03 -6.35 -5.20
N GLU A 186 -29.32 -7.40 -5.61
CA GLU A 186 -28.51 -8.23 -4.72
C GLU A 186 -27.30 -7.46 -4.17
N LEU A 187 -26.62 -6.65 -4.99
CA LEU A 187 -25.53 -5.80 -4.52
C LEU A 187 -26.02 -4.79 -3.46
N LEU A 188 -27.18 -4.18 -3.68
CA LEU A 188 -27.80 -3.29 -2.71
C LEU A 188 -28.14 -4.04 -1.42
N ARG A 189 -28.71 -5.25 -1.51
CA ARG A 189 -28.99 -6.11 -0.35
C ARG A 189 -27.70 -6.44 0.43
N GLN A 190 -26.60 -6.75 -0.25
CA GLN A 190 -25.30 -6.98 0.39
C GLN A 190 -24.83 -5.76 1.19
N HIS A 191 -24.93 -4.56 0.61
CA HIS A 191 -24.59 -3.34 1.32
C HIS A 191 -25.50 -3.07 2.52
N LEU A 192 -26.80 -3.39 2.43
CA LEU A 192 -27.78 -3.19 3.51
C LEU A 192 -27.67 -4.20 4.65
N GLU A 193 -27.49 -5.48 4.34
CA GLU A 193 -27.74 -6.58 5.29
C GLU A 193 -26.53 -7.47 5.52
N GLU A 194 -25.70 -7.70 4.50
CA GLU A 194 -24.67 -8.74 4.58
C GLU A 194 -23.46 -8.28 5.41
N PRO A 195 -22.98 -9.09 6.37
CA PRO A 195 -21.79 -8.73 7.13
C PRO A 195 -20.57 -8.63 6.19
N PRO A 196 -19.78 -7.55 6.28
CA PRO A 196 -18.62 -7.39 5.43
C PRO A 196 -17.58 -8.50 5.69
N PRO A 197 -16.95 -9.04 4.64
CA PRO A 197 -15.88 -10.02 4.82
C PRO A 197 -14.66 -9.36 5.47
N ARG A 198 -13.99 -10.12 6.35
CA ARG A 198 -12.69 -9.73 6.91
C ARG A 198 -11.61 -9.74 5.81
N PRO A 199 -10.85 -8.64 5.61
CA PRO A 199 -9.69 -8.63 4.72
C PRO A 199 -8.72 -9.79 4.94
N SER A 200 -8.51 -10.17 6.21
CA SER A 200 -7.60 -11.25 6.61
C SER A 200 -7.93 -12.63 6.00
N ARG A 201 -9.19 -12.86 5.61
CA ARG A 201 -9.61 -14.11 4.94
C ARG A 201 -9.02 -14.25 3.53
N ARG A 202 -8.60 -13.14 2.91
CA ARG A 202 -8.03 -13.11 1.55
C ARG A 202 -6.53 -12.88 1.55
N THR A 203 -6.04 -12.04 2.46
CA THR A 203 -4.62 -11.69 2.58
C THR A 203 -4.23 -11.81 4.06
N PRO A 204 -3.08 -12.40 4.43
CA PRO A 204 -2.63 -12.40 5.83
C PRO A 204 -2.44 -10.97 6.34
N LEU A 205 -3.29 -10.52 7.26
CA LEU A 205 -3.32 -9.16 7.81
C LEU A 205 -3.54 -9.20 9.33
N PRO A 206 -3.00 -8.24 10.11
CA PRO A 206 -3.30 -8.09 11.53
C PRO A 206 -4.80 -7.95 11.82
N ALA A 207 -5.24 -8.47 12.98
CA ALA A 207 -6.65 -8.37 13.37
C ALA A 207 -7.11 -6.91 13.58
N ALA A 208 -6.18 -6.01 13.92
CA ALA A 208 -6.44 -4.57 14.01
C ALA A 208 -6.95 -3.99 12.67
N LEU A 209 -6.36 -4.39 11.53
CA LEU A 209 -6.80 -3.93 10.21
C LEU A 209 -8.19 -4.45 9.84
N ASP A 210 -8.49 -5.71 10.19
CA ASP A 210 -9.86 -6.23 10.07
C ASP A 210 -10.83 -5.37 10.86
N ALA A 211 -10.51 -5.04 12.13
CA ALA A 211 -11.38 -4.24 12.98
C ALA A 211 -11.63 -2.84 12.39
N VAL A 212 -10.59 -2.21 11.80
CA VAL A 212 -10.74 -0.90 11.14
C VAL A 212 -11.70 -0.99 9.96
N VAL A 213 -11.49 -1.94 9.04
CA VAL A 213 -12.33 -2.12 7.86
C VAL A 213 -13.77 -2.46 8.24
N LEU A 214 -13.96 -3.40 9.16
CA LEU A 214 -15.29 -3.82 9.60
C LEU A 214 -16.05 -2.66 10.26
N ARG A 215 -15.38 -1.86 11.10
CA ARG A 215 -16.01 -0.71 11.75
C ARG A 215 -16.44 0.38 10.76
N CYS A 216 -15.67 0.63 9.69
CA CYS A 216 -16.11 1.53 8.63
C CYS A 216 -17.36 1.01 7.91
N LEU A 217 -17.47 -0.31 7.75
CA LEU A 217 -18.53 -1.00 7.01
C LEU A 217 -19.75 -1.38 7.87
N GLU A 218 -19.81 -0.90 9.12
CA GLU A 218 -20.99 -1.03 9.97
C GLU A 218 -22.24 -0.47 9.28
N LYS A 219 -23.36 -1.16 9.43
CA LYS A 219 -24.59 -0.78 8.72
C LYS A 219 -25.19 0.49 9.29
N GLN A 220 -25.21 0.59 10.62
CA GLN A 220 -25.66 1.76 11.36
C GLN A 220 -24.54 2.82 11.40
N PRO A 221 -24.76 4.05 10.89
CA PRO A 221 -23.75 5.11 10.88
C PRO A 221 -23.13 5.40 12.26
N GLU A 222 -23.91 5.32 13.33
CA GLU A 222 -23.49 5.51 14.72
C GLU A 222 -22.46 4.52 15.25
N HIS A 223 -22.35 3.35 14.64
CA HIS A 223 -21.33 2.36 14.99
C HIS A 223 -20.01 2.57 14.24
N ARG A 224 -20.02 3.40 13.19
CA ARG A 224 -18.82 3.75 12.42
C ARG A 224 -17.94 4.73 13.17
N TYR A 225 -16.79 5.06 12.58
CA TYR A 225 -16.00 6.18 13.07
C TYR A 225 -16.78 7.48 12.96
N PRO A 226 -16.75 8.35 13.99
CA PRO A 226 -17.51 9.60 13.98
C PRO A 226 -17.00 10.61 12.94
N SER A 227 -15.75 10.46 12.48
CA SER A 227 -15.13 11.31 11.47
C SER A 227 -14.02 10.57 10.71
N VAL A 228 -13.64 11.09 9.54
CA VAL A 228 -12.49 10.59 8.76
C VAL A 228 -11.17 10.71 9.52
N LYS A 229 -11.03 11.71 10.39
CA LYS A 229 -9.88 11.86 11.29
C LYS A 229 -9.79 10.73 12.33
N SER A 230 -10.92 10.35 12.92
CA SER A 230 -10.96 9.22 13.88
C SER A 230 -10.65 7.89 13.19
N PHE A 231 -11.17 7.70 11.98
CA PHE A 231 -10.79 6.58 11.12
C PHE A 231 -9.29 6.56 10.85
N LEU A 232 -8.71 7.67 10.37
CA LEU A 232 -7.29 7.75 10.03
C LEU A 232 -6.38 7.51 11.24
N CYS A 233 -6.74 8.05 12.42
CA CYS A 233 -6.00 7.79 13.66
C CYS A 233 -5.96 6.29 13.98
N THR A 234 -7.11 5.63 13.91
CA THR A 234 -7.21 4.19 14.19
C THR A 234 -6.55 3.34 13.09
N LEU A 235 -6.52 3.81 11.84
CA LEU A 235 -5.78 3.16 10.76
C LEU A 235 -4.27 3.29 10.97
N ARG A 236 -3.77 4.48 11.33
CA ARG A 236 -2.37 4.71 11.68
C ARG A 236 -1.95 3.85 12.87
N GLU A 237 -2.82 3.74 13.87
CA GLU A 237 -2.65 2.77 14.96
C GLU A 237 -2.64 1.36 14.38
N ALA A 238 -3.65 0.87 13.67
CA ALA A 238 -3.65 -0.51 13.17
C ALA A 238 -2.49 -0.89 12.22
N VAL A 239 -1.88 0.09 11.54
CA VAL A 239 -0.66 -0.08 10.71
C VAL A 239 0.61 0.05 11.56
N GLY A 240 0.66 1.02 12.47
CA GLY A 240 1.79 1.29 13.37
C GLY A 240 1.79 0.48 14.67
N ASP A 241 0.70 -0.23 14.94
CA ASP A 241 0.43 -1.09 16.08
C ASP A 241 0.62 -2.54 15.61
N PRO A 242 1.79 -3.13 15.86
CA PRO A 242 2.02 -4.56 15.69
C PRO A 242 1.16 -5.42 16.66
N SER A 243 0.37 -4.83 17.57
CA SER A 243 -0.37 -5.57 18.59
C SER A 243 -1.78 -6.04 18.16
N SER A 244 -1.81 -7.04 17.28
CA SER A 244 -2.75 -8.19 17.40
C SER A 244 -2.47 -9.23 16.31
N GLY A 245 -1.30 -9.85 16.41
CA GLY A 245 -1.02 -11.06 15.65
C GLY A 245 0.45 -11.42 15.46
N ARG A 246 1.40 -10.49 15.66
CA ARG A 246 2.82 -10.81 15.76
C ARG A 246 3.49 -9.88 16.75
N SER A 247 4.02 -10.47 17.82
CA SER A 247 5.02 -9.85 18.68
C SER A 247 5.90 -8.91 17.85
N SER A 248 5.94 -7.62 18.19
CA SER A 248 7.19 -6.89 18.12
C SER A 248 8.18 -7.75 18.90
N LEU A 249 9.01 -8.51 18.20
CA LEU A 249 10.19 -9.03 18.86
C LEU A 249 11.03 -7.78 19.13
N PRO A 250 11.48 -7.59 20.38
CA PRO A 250 12.32 -6.45 20.69
C PRO A 250 13.48 -6.44 19.70
N GLU A 251 13.82 -5.26 19.18
CA GLU A 251 15.07 -5.05 18.46
C GLU A 251 16.19 -5.43 19.43
N LEU A 252 16.62 -6.69 19.34
CA LEU A 252 17.59 -7.27 20.24
C LEU A 252 18.95 -7.02 19.62
N ALA A 253 19.80 -6.31 20.37
CA ALA A 253 21.22 -6.33 20.12
C ALA A 253 21.69 -7.76 20.44
N ALA A 254 22.01 -8.51 19.40
CA ALA A 254 22.57 -9.85 19.52
C ALA A 254 24.02 -9.80 19.02
N ASP A 255 24.91 -10.45 19.77
CA ASP A 255 26.25 -10.70 19.26
C ASP A 255 26.15 -11.66 18.08
N ALA A 256 26.78 -11.31 16.98
CA ALA A 256 26.78 -12.11 15.77
C ALA A 256 28.19 -12.20 15.19
N ILE A 257 28.36 -13.20 14.33
CA ILE A 257 29.49 -13.31 13.43
C ILE A 257 28.97 -13.26 12.00
N ALA A 258 29.50 -12.32 11.23
CA ALA A 258 29.24 -12.14 9.82
C ALA A 258 30.41 -12.68 9.01
N VAL A 259 30.07 -13.38 7.93
CA VAL A 259 30.99 -13.82 6.89
C VAL A 259 30.61 -13.08 5.62
N TYR A 260 31.55 -12.28 5.13
CA TYR A 260 31.43 -11.61 3.84
C TYR A 260 32.36 -12.29 2.85
N LEU A 261 31.79 -12.80 1.77
CA LEU A 261 32.50 -13.40 0.65
C LEU A 261 32.39 -12.47 -0.56
N ASP A 262 33.52 -12.14 -1.15
CA ASP A 262 33.65 -11.36 -2.39
C ASP A 262 34.49 -12.18 -3.38
N LEU A 263 33.89 -12.56 -4.51
CA LEU A 263 34.56 -13.28 -5.59
C LEU A 263 35.06 -12.27 -6.62
N ARG A 264 36.36 -11.99 -6.58
CA ARG A 264 36.98 -11.05 -7.53
C ARG A 264 37.46 -11.77 -8.77
N ALA A 265 36.89 -11.43 -9.92
CA ALA A 265 37.44 -11.82 -11.21
C ALA A 265 38.45 -10.77 -11.70
N ARG A 266 39.65 -11.19 -12.09
CA ARG A 266 40.64 -10.33 -12.75
C ARG A 266 40.38 -10.35 -14.26
N THR A 267 39.54 -9.44 -14.73
CA THR A 267 39.33 -9.18 -16.16
C THR A 267 39.98 -7.85 -16.57
N ASP A 268 40.68 -7.86 -17.70
CA ASP A 268 40.89 -6.62 -18.47
C ASP A 268 39.55 -6.33 -19.17
N ALA A 269 39.11 -5.08 -19.13
CA ALA A 269 37.72 -4.67 -19.39
C ALA A 269 37.08 -5.30 -20.65
N ASP A 270 35.82 -5.73 -20.48
CA ASP A 270 34.76 -5.99 -21.47
C ASP A 270 34.48 -7.42 -22.01
N ASP A 271 35.08 -8.50 -21.50
CA ASP A 271 34.58 -9.86 -21.79
C ASP A 271 34.43 -10.70 -20.50
N LEU A 272 33.22 -10.70 -19.93
CA LEU A 272 32.82 -11.74 -18.98
C LEU A 272 32.37 -12.94 -19.82
N ASP A 273 33.32 -13.83 -20.17
CA ASP A 273 33.00 -15.03 -20.94
C ASP A 273 31.91 -15.84 -20.22
N ASP A 274 30.95 -16.43 -20.96
CA ASP A 274 29.86 -17.25 -20.36
C ASP A 274 30.40 -18.32 -19.40
N ALA A 275 31.60 -18.86 -19.67
CA ALA A 275 32.28 -19.82 -18.80
C ALA A 275 32.69 -19.23 -17.43
N LEU A 276 33.10 -17.96 -17.38
CA LEU A 276 33.45 -17.26 -16.15
C LEU A 276 32.20 -16.90 -15.35
N ALA A 277 31.10 -16.55 -16.02
CA ALA A 277 29.80 -16.34 -15.39
C ALA A 277 29.29 -17.63 -14.72
N ASP A 278 29.38 -18.75 -15.44
CA ASP A 278 28.98 -20.07 -14.95
C ASP A 278 29.83 -20.51 -13.76
N GLU A 279 31.15 -20.27 -13.79
CA GLU A 279 32.05 -20.59 -12.68
C GLU A 279 31.76 -19.74 -11.43
N LEU A 280 31.53 -18.43 -11.60
CA LEU A 280 31.10 -17.55 -10.50
C LEU A 280 29.76 -18.01 -9.90
N GLY A 281 28.79 -18.36 -10.75
CA GLY A 281 27.50 -18.91 -10.30
C GLY A 281 27.67 -20.18 -9.46
N LEU A 282 28.44 -21.15 -9.96
CA LEU A 282 28.71 -22.40 -9.23
C LEU A 282 29.47 -22.18 -7.91
N ALA A 283 30.36 -21.19 -7.85
CA ALA A 283 31.08 -20.83 -6.64
C ALA A 283 30.17 -20.17 -5.59
N LEU A 284 29.26 -19.29 -6.03
CA LEU A 284 28.27 -18.66 -5.17
C LEU A 284 27.26 -19.69 -4.63
N ASP A 285 26.73 -20.58 -5.48
CA ASP A 285 25.80 -21.63 -5.07
C ASP A 285 26.40 -22.54 -3.99
N LEU A 286 27.68 -22.94 -4.16
CA LEU A 286 28.41 -23.73 -3.16
C LEU A 286 28.55 -22.97 -1.84
N ALA A 287 28.87 -21.67 -1.90
CA ALA A 287 29.02 -20.85 -0.71
C ALA A 287 27.67 -20.67 0.01
N GLU A 288 26.58 -20.43 -0.72
CA GLU A 288 25.23 -20.34 -0.16
C GLU A 288 24.81 -21.62 0.55
N GLU A 289 25.00 -22.77 -0.09
CA GLU A 289 24.69 -24.08 0.49
C GLU A 289 25.47 -24.30 1.78
N ARG A 290 26.78 -24.05 1.77
CA ARG A 290 27.65 -24.21 2.94
C ARG A 290 27.29 -23.27 4.08
N PHE A 291 26.93 -22.03 3.77
CA PHE A 291 26.47 -21.08 4.78
C PHE A 291 25.13 -21.51 5.40
N ARG A 292 24.18 -21.99 4.60
CA ARG A 292 22.91 -22.51 5.11
C ARG A 292 23.10 -23.76 5.98
N ASP A 293 23.93 -24.71 5.56
CA ASP A 293 24.24 -25.93 6.32
C ASP A 293 24.91 -25.62 7.65
N ALA A 294 25.73 -24.57 7.67
CA ALA A 294 26.39 -24.07 8.86
C ALA A 294 25.47 -23.23 9.78
N GLY A 295 24.19 -23.07 9.41
CA GLY A 295 23.20 -22.29 10.16
C GLY A 295 23.42 -20.78 10.10
N LEU A 296 24.11 -20.28 9.07
CA LEU A 296 24.16 -18.84 8.77
C LEU A 296 22.91 -18.44 7.98
N THR A 297 22.42 -17.23 8.25
CA THR A 297 21.35 -16.60 7.48
C THR A 297 21.97 -15.73 6.40
N LEU A 298 21.59 -15.96 5.15
CA LEU A 298 22.01 -15.11 4.02
C LEU A 298 21.25 -13.78 4.10
N VAL A 299 21.99 -12.67 4.21
CA VAL A 299 21.45 -11.31 4.35
C VAL A 299 21.41 -10.61 3.00
N THR A 300 22.48 -10.76 2.20
CA THR A 300 22.51 -10.31 0.81
C THR A 300 23.27 -11.31 -0.05
N THR A 301 22.77 -11.51 -1.27
CA THR A 301 23.44 -12.24 -2.33
C THR A 301 23.38 -11.37 -3.58
N THR A 302 24.54 -11.11 -4.18
CA THR A 302 24.67 -10.46 -5.49
C THR A 302 25.42 -11.36 -6.46
N GLY A 303 25.64 -10.93 -7.69
CA GLY A 303 26.33 -11.72 -8.72
C GLY A 303 27.81 -12.03 -8.44
N SER A 304 28.40 -11.47 -7.36
CA SER A 304 29.79 -11.73 -6.96
C SER A 304 30.03 -11.70 -5.45
N GLU A 305 29.01 -11.38 -4.64
CA GLU A 305 29.18 -11.15 -3.20
C GLU A 305 28.07 -11.82 -2.39
N ILE A 306 28.44 -12.35 -1.22
CA ILE A 306 27.51 -12.93 -0.25
C ILE A 306 27.82 -12.38 1.14
N LEU A 307 26.80 -11.90 1.83
CA LEU A 307 26.84 -11.60 3.26
C LEU A 307 25.98 -12.62 4.01
N ALA A 308 26.63 -13.42 4.86
CA ALA A 308 25.98 -14.42 5.69
C ALA A 308 26.24 -14.11 7.17
N VAL A 309 25.20 -14.22 8.02
CA VAL A 309 25.32 -13.86 9.44
C VAL A 309 24.73 -14.95 10.32
N ARG A 310 25.43 -15.26 11.41
CA ARG A 310 24.95 -16.16 12.46
C ARG A 310 24.91 -15.43 13.79
N LEU A 311 23.74 -15.49 14.43
CA LEU A 311 23.58 -15.05 15.81
C LEU A 311 24.30 -16.00 16.75
N LEU A 312 24.96 -15.44 17.74
CA LEU A 312 25.68 -16.18 18.76
C LEU A 312 24.83 -16.35 20.01
N SER A 313 25.05 -17.45 20.71
CA SER A 313 24.43 -17.73 22.00
C SER A 313 24.83 -16.70 23.06
N CYS A 314 23.91 -16.42 24.00
CA CYS A 314 24.17 -15.52 25.13
C CYS A 314 25.17 -16.10 26.16
N ASP A 315 25.50 -17.40 26.09
CA ASP A 315 26.53 -18.04 26.92
C ASP A 315 27.93 -17.78 26.31
N PRO A 316 28.86 -17.11 27.01
CA PRO A 316 30.20 -16.79 26.50
C PRO A 316 31.00 -18.02 26.04
N ALA A 317 30.84 -19.17 26.70
CA ALA A 317 31.56 -20.38 26.34
C ALA A 317 30.98 -21.02 25.07
N ALA A 318 29.65 -20.96 24.89
CA ALA A 318 28.98 -21.38 23.67
C ALA A 318 29.28 -20.44 22.49
N ALA A 319 29.23 -19.12 22.71
CA ALA A 319 29.56 -18.11 21.71
C ALA A 319 30.98 -18.28 21.16
N LEU A 320 31.95 -18.61 22.02
CA LEU A 320 33.33 -18.86 21.58
C LEU A 320 33.43 -20.10 20.67
N ARG A 321 32.72 -21.18 21.01
CA ARG A 321 32.66 -22.41 20.19
C ARG A 321 31.96 -22.16 18.86
N GLU A 322 30.87 -21.39 18.87
CA GLU A 322 30.13 -21.02 17.66
C GLU A 322 30.96 -20.14 16.73
N ARG A 323 31.70 -19.16 17.28
CA ARG A 323 32.66 -18.35 16.51
C ARG A 323 33.75 -19.22 15.90
N ALA A 324 34.36 -20.12 16.68
CA ALA A 324 35.39 -21.02 16.19
C ALA A 324 34.87 -21.92 15.05
N ALA A 325 33.66 -22.47 15.20
CA ALA A 325 33.03 -23.27 14.15
C ALA A 325 32.78 -22.47 12.87
N VAL A 326 32.30 -21.23 12.96
CA VAL A 326 32.10 -20.37 11.77
C VAL A 326 33.44 -20.02 11.11
N ILE A 327 34.49 -19.75 11.89
CA ILE A 327 35.84 -19.51 11.37
C ILE A 327 36.39 -20.74 10.64
N GLU A 328 36.23 -21.94 11.19
CA GLU A 328 36.67 -23.18 10.55
C GLU A 328 35.93 -23.45 9.23
N ILE A 329 34.61 -23.22 9.21
CA ILE A 329 33.80 -23.38 8.00
C ILE A 329 34.20 -22.37 6.94
N ALA A 330 34.39 -21.11 7.33
CA ALA A 330 34.87 -20.05 6.45
C ALA A 330 36.26 -20.35 5.88
N ALA A 331 37.20 -20.84 6.70
CA ALA A 331 38.53 -21.24 6.26
C ALA A 331 38.48 -22.43 5.28
N SER A 332 37.68 -23.45 5.61
CA SER A 332 37.49 -24.61 4.73
C SER A 332 36.83 -24.22 3.39
N LEU A 333 35.83 -23.34 3.41
CA LEU A 333 35.18 -22.84 2.20
C LEU A 333 36.15 -22.00 1.36
N HIS A 334 36.94 -21.13 1.98
CA HIS A 334 37.98 -20.38 1.29
C HIS A 334 39.00 -21.30 0.62
N ASP A 335 39.48 -22.34 1.30
CA ASP A 335 40.43 -23.29 0.72
C ASP A 335 39.84 -24.09 -0.45
N GLU A 336 38.56 -24.44 -0.37
CA GLU A 336 37.83 -25.15 -1.43
C GLU A 336 37.58 -24.27 -2.65
N LEU A 337 37.16 -23.01 -2.44
CA LEU A 337 37.02 -22.01 -3.50
C LEU A 337 38.38 -21.65 -4.12
N ALA A 338 39.43 -21.54 -3.32
CA ALA A 338 40.78 -21.28 -3.80
C ALA A 338 41.38 -22.47 -4.57
N GLN A 339 40.97 -23.71 -4.26
CA GLN A 339 41.34 -24.89 -5.05
C GLN A 339 40.55 -24.97 -6.36
N ARG A 340 39.28 -24.55 -6.39
CA ARG A 340 38.48 -24.43 -7.63
C ARG A 340 39.02 -23.36 -8.56
N GLY A 341 39.30 -22.16 -8.03
CA GLY A 341 39.89 -21.04 -8.78
C GLY A 341 41.31 -21.28 -9.29
N ARG A 342 41.93 -22.45 -9.03
CA ARG A 342 43.15 -22.87 -9.72
C ARG A 342 42.89 -23.43 -11.12
N ALA A 343 41.64 -23.72 -11.49
CA ALA A 343 41.27 -24.15 -12.84
C ALA A 343 41.21 -22.97 -13.81
N ASP A 344 40.65 -21.83 -13.39
CA ASP A 344 40.73 -20.54 -14.09
C ASP A 344 41.35 -19.49 -13.14
N GLY A 345 42.64 -19.21 -13.31
CA GLY A 345 43.45 -18.36 -12.41
C GLY A 345 43.04 -16.88 -12.36
N ARG A 346 41.83 -16.55 -12.83
CA ARG A 346 41.21 -15.23 -12.83
C ARG A 346 40.27 -15.01 -11.63
N VAL A 347 39.74 -16.05 -10.97
CA VAL A 347 38.82 -15.90 -9.83
C VAL A 347 39.56 -16.02 -8.51
N HIS A 348 39.43 -14.98 -7.68
CA HIS A 348 40.04 -14.89 -6.36
C HIS A 348 38.96 -14.73 -5.29
N PRO A 349 38.74 -15.75 -4.43
CA PRO A 349 37.85 -15.60 -3.30
C PRO A 349 38.51 -14.75 -2.22
N ASN A 350 37.83 -13.69 -1.80
CA ASN A 350 38.18 -12.92 -0.63
C ASN A 350 37.10 -13.12 0.43
N LEU A 351 37.51 -13.60 1.61
CA LEU A 351 36.58 -13.91 2.69
C LEU A 351 36.99 -13.15 3.94
N CYS A 352 36.08 -12.28 4.40
CA CYS A 352 36.27 -11.45 5.58
C CYS A 352 35.29 -11.89 6.67
N LEU A 353 35.80 -12.09 7.89
CA LEU A 353 34.97 -12.35 9.06
C LEU A 353 34.95 -11.14 9.97
N HIS A 354 33.74 -10.77 10.40
CA HIS A 354 33.54 -9.69 11.35
C HIS A 354 32.65 -10.20 12.51
N ALA A 355 33.03 -9.89 13.73
CA ALA A 355 32.23 -10.20 14.92
C ALA A 355 31.85 -8.90 15.63
N GLY A 356 30.60 -8.77 16.02
CA GLY A 356 30.03 -7.50 16.47
C GLY A 356 28.54 -7.63 16.74
N GLN A 357 27.90 -6.52 17.09
CA GLN A 357 26.48 -6.49 17.42
C GLN A 357 25.64 -6.21 16.18
N VAL A 358 24.58 -7.00 16.02
CA VAL A 358 23.54 -6.78 15.02
C VAL A 358 22.21 -6.54 15.71
N VAL A 359 21.40 -5.70 15.09
CA VAL A 359 20.01 -5.49 15.48
C VAL A 359 19.17 -6.46 14.67
N VAL A 360 18.48 -7.37 15.36
CA VAL A 360 17.61 -8.36 14.74
C VAL A 360 16.16 -8.16 15.15
N ARG A 361 15.26 -8.30 14.16
CA ARG A 361 13.81 -8.18 14.35
C ARG A 361 13.17 -9.50 14.82
N SER A 362 13.96 -10.56 15.06
CA SER A 362 13.49 -11.87 15.58
C SER A 362 14.64 -12.82 15.93
N MET A 363 14.48 -13.68 16.94
CA MET A 363 15.43 -14.77 17.27
C MET A 363 15.10 -16.10 16.59
N LEU A 364 13.86 -16.28 16.09
CA LEU A 364 13.38 -17.52 15.47
C LEU A 364 13.59 -17.51 13.94
N HIS A 365 13.53 -16.33 13.32
CA HIS A 365 13.84 -16.07 11.91
C HIS A 365 14.55 -14.71 11.82
N PRO A 366 15.86 -14.66 12.04
CA PRO A 366 16.57 -13.40 12.22
C PRO A 366 16.61 -12.57 10.94
N GLU A 367 15.81 -11.50 10.93
CA GLU A 367 15.91 -10.42 9.95
C GLU A 367 16.85 -9.36 10.53
N ILE A 368 18.01 -9.17 9.90
CA ILE A 368 19.00 -8.19 10.34
C ILE A 368 18.64 -6.83 9.75
N ILE A 369 18.39 -5.87 10.65
CA ILE A 369 17.86 -4.55 10.30
C ILE A 369 18.86 -3.41 10.56
N GLY A 370 20.03 -3.73 11.12
CA GLY A 370 21.11 -2.77 11.38
C GLY A 370 22.21 -3.32 12.28
N GLY A 371 23.17 -2.48 12.67
CA GLY A 371 24.31 -2.81 13.53
C GLY A 371 25.65 -2.50 12.87
N ASP A 372 26.73 -2.60 13.64
CA ASP A 372 28.10 -2.28 13.17
C ASP A 372 28.58 -3.25 12.08
N LEU A 373 27.93 -4.42 11.95
CA LEU A 373 28.20 -5.43 10.93
C LEU A 373 27.34 -5.30 9.66
N ALA A 374 26.35 -4.40 9.65
CA ALA A 374 25.39 -4.22 8.56
C ALA A 374 25.55 -2.85 7.86
N ARG A 375 26.70 -2.19 8.02
CA ARG A 375 27.06 -0.90 7.40
C ARG A 375 28.21 -1.03 6.42
#